data_AF-A0A6J7RF62-F1
#
_entry.id   AF-A0A6J7RF62-F1
#
_cell.length_a   1.000
_cell.length_b   1.000
_cell.length_c   1.000
_cell.angle_alpha   90.00
_cell.angle_beta   90.00
_cell.angle_gamma   90.00
#
_symmetry.space_group_name_H-M   'P 1'
#
loop_
_entity.id
_entity.type
_entity.pdbx_description
1 polymer ?
#
loop_
_entity_poly.entity_id
_entity_poly.type
_entity_poly.pdbx_seq_one_letter_code
_entity_poly.pdbx_strand_id
1 'polypeptide(L)'
;MNKSRSLLTLSLSLVAIAALPAAAQASTASASAKCPQFRVVHHLDKISGVSFPGGPYNMVNSGMTCLQTSTYFTQFLAATRVPSGWTVKLLSGQRRRFTKLHTNPTVDFQATPVSELTLTASSLTCAGTFHVLHNDNIGAMKLPAGSYTIKLASHDTPGLNCKVASNEFTYFLDNDWRGVLPRPWKMNVGAKSFYMNTPSDGFSVARVGS
;
A
#
# COMPACT_ATOMS: atom_id res chain seq x y z
N MET A 1 13.17 97.89 -20.84
CA MET A 1 11.78 97.37 -20.91
C MET A 1 11.81 95.87 -20.64
N ASN A 2 10.90 95.42 -19.78
CA ASN A 2 10.43 94.06 -19.48
C ASN A 2 11.32 93.00 -18.80
N LYS A 3 11.06 92.88 -17.48
CA LYS A 3 10.84 91.67 -16.67
C LYS A 3 10.63 90.37 -17.48
N SER A 4 11.26 89.28 -17.02
CA SER A 4 10.49 88.19 -16.40
C SER A 4 11.38 87.26 -15.57
N ARG A 5 10.91 86.95 -14.36
CA ARG A 5 11.46 85.95 -13.43
C ARG A 5 10.81 84.60 -13.77
N SER A 6 11.56 83.51 -13.73
CA SER A 6 10.99 82.18 -13.44
C SER A 6 12.01 81.31 -12.72
N LEU A 7 11.71 81.09 -11.45
CA LEU A 7 12.18 79.99 -10.60
C LEU A 7 11.62 78.68 -11.16
N LEU A 8 12.32 77.55 -11.05
CA LEU A 8 11.80 76.31 -10.46
C LEU A 8 12.81 75.15 -10.55
N THR A 9 13.36 74.84 -9.36
CA THR A 9 13.49 73.50 -8.76
C THR A 9 14.50 72.48 -9.31
N LEU A 10 15.60 72.38 -8.54
CA LEU A 10 16.44 71.20 -8.33
C LEU A 10 15.58 70.03 -7.82
N SER A 11 15.44 68.95 -8.60
CA SER A 11 14.92 67.67 -8.12
C SER A 11 16.08 66.77 -7.71
N LEU A 12 16.39 66.74 -6.41
CA LEU A 12 17.31 65.80 -5.79
C LEU A 12 16.56 64.47 -5.59
N SER A 13 16.79 63.49 -6.46
CA SER A 13 16.21 62.14 -6.30
C SER A 13 16.95 61.38 -5.20
N LEU A 14 16.39 61.38 -3.98
CA LEU A 14 16.76 60.41 -2.95
C LEU A 14 16.32 59.02 -3.41
N VAL A 15 17.29 58.18 -3.83
CA VAL A 15 17.08 56.73 -3.92
C VAL A 15 17.17 56.17 -2.50
N ALA A 16 16.03 55.93 -1.88
CA ALA A 16 15.94 55.17 -0.65
C ALA A 16 16.27 53.70 -0.96
N ILE A 17 17.49 53.28 -0.66
CA ILE A 17 17.86 51.86 -0.62
C ILE A 17 17.16 51.28 0.62
N ALA A 18 15.95 50.73 0.42
CA ALA A 18 15.30 49.91 1.41
C ALA A 18 16.14 48.64 1.58
N ALA A 19 16.90 48.57 2.68
CA ALA A 19 17.53 47.35 3.13
C ALA A 19 16.42 46.33 3.41
N LEU A 20 16.21 45.42 2.47
CA LEU A 20 15.38 44.24 2.67
C LEU A 20 15.99 43.45 3.84
N PRO A 21 15.25 43.20 4.94
CA PRO A 21 15.71 42.26 5.93
C PRO A 21 15.80 40.89 5.24
N ALA A 22 17.01 40.35 5.15
CA ALA A 22 17.22 38.95 4.84
C ALA A 22 16.47 38.15 5.91
N ALA A 23 15.26 37.70 5.57
CA ALA A 23 14.54 36.74 6.38
C ALA A 23 15.37 35.46 6.40
N ALA A 24 16.19 35.32 7.45
CA ALA A 24 16.83 34.07 7.79
C ALA A 24 15.72 33.04 7.94
N GLN A 25 15.59 32.15 6.96
CA GLN A 25 14.76 30.95 7.07
C GLN A 25 15.42 30.08 8.13
N ALA A 26 15.03 30.32 9.38
CA ALA A 26 15.31 29.42 10.47
C ALA A 26 14.75 28.07 10.06
N SER A 27 15.65 27.15 9.71
CA SER A 27 15.32 25.75 9.47
C SER A 27 14.88 25.18 10.81
N THR A 28 13.60 25.32 11.13
CA THR A 28 13.01 24.61 12.26
C THR A 28 13.13 23.13 11.92
N ALA A 29 13.94 22.42 12.71
CA ALA A 29 14.01 20.97 12.65
C ALA A 29 12.56 20.45 12.74
N SER A 30 12.06 19.89 11.64
CA SER A 30 10.70 19.40 11.58
C SER A 30 10.56 18.24 12.57
N ALA A 31 9.85 18.51 13.66
CA ALA A 31 9.44 17.51 14.62
C ALA A 31 8.71 16.37 13.91
N SER A 32 8.75 15.17 14.51
CA SER A 32 8.05 14.00 13.98
C SER A 32 6.57 14.33 13.76
N ALA A 33 6.13 14.41 12.51
CA ALA A 33 4.76 14.77 12.17
C ALA A 33 3.93 13.50 11.89
N LYS A 34 2.64 13.54 12.25
CA LYS A 34 1.67 12.53 11.82
C LYS A 34 1.10 12.98 10.48
N CYS A 35 1.18 12.12 9.48
CA CYS A 35 0.64 12.39 8.14
C CYS A 35 -0.76 11.81 7.97
N PRO A 36 -1.51 12.28 6.96
CA PRO A 36 -2.72 11.61 6.51
C PRO A 36 -2.45 10.14 6.20
N GLN A 37 -3.48 9.32 6.36
CA GLN A 37 -3.37 7.89 6.08
C GLN A 37 -3.12 7.66 4.60
N PHE A 38 -2.23 6.71 4.30
CA PHE A 38 -1.91 6.30 2.95
C PHE A 38 -2.49 4.91 2.68
N ARG A 39 -3.11 4.68 1.52
CA ARG A 39 -3.63 3.36 1.16
C ARG A 39 -2.75 2.70 0.11
N VAL A 40 -2.20 1.54 0.46
CA VAL A 40 -1.55 0.65 -0.50
C VAL A 40 -2.65 -0.14 -1.21
N VAL A 41 -2.78 0.04 -2.52
CA VAL A 41 -3.85 -0.57 -3.32
C VAL A 41 -3.46 -1.98 -3.79
N HIS A 42 -2.17 -2.25 -3.96
CA HIS A 42 -1.67 -3.52 -4.45
C HIS A 42 -1.21 -4.42 -3.29
N HIS A 43 -1.70 -5.65 -3.26
CA HIS A 43 -1.42 -6.60 -2.18
C HIS A 43 -0.04 -7.26 -2.27
N LEU A 44 0.77 -6.94 -3.29
CA LEU A 44 2.04 -7.60 -3.62
C LEU A 44 3.24 -6.68 -3.52
N ASP A 45 3.06 -5.47 -3.00
CA ASP A 45 4.14 -4.49 -3.01
C ASP A 45 5.22 -4.92 -2.02
N LYS A 46 6.37 -5.29 -2.57
CA LYS A 46 7.59 -5.46 -1.80
C LYS A 46 8.50 -4.30 -2.12
N ILE A 47 9.07 -3.69 -1.09
CA ILE A 47 10.12 -2.69 -1.26
C ILE A 47 11.40 -3.28 -0.68
N SER A 48 12.37 -3.60 -1.55
CA SER A 48 13.66 -4.17 -1.14
C SER A 48 13.49 -5.42 -0.23
N GLY A 49 12.53 -6.27 -0.57
CA GLY A 49 12.24 -7.51 0.18
C GLY A 49 11.31 -7.36 1.39
N VAL A 50 10.96 -6.14 1.81
CA VAL A 50 10.00 -5.89 2.90
C VAL A 50 8.57 -5.89 2.35
N SER A 51 7.67 -6.69 2.94
CA SER A 51 6.25 -6.78 2.52
C SER A 51 5.43 -5.55 2.93
N PHE A 52 4.62 -5.04 2.01
CA PHE A 52 3.59 -4.03 2.23
C PHE A 52 2.23 -4.57 1.78
N PRO A 53 1.50 -5.27 2.66
CA PRO A 53 0.14 -5.71 2.37
C PRO A 53 -0.75 -4.53 1.97
N GLY A 54 -1.67 -4.77 1.04
CA GLY A 54 -2.68 -3.77 0.66
C GLY A 54 -3.53 -3.39 1.88
N GLY A 55 -3.85 -2.10 2.00
CA GLY A 55 -4.57 -1.57 3.15
C GLY A 55 -4.13 -0.16 3.55
N PRO A 56 -4.77 0.43 4.57
CA PRO A 56 -4.41 1.74 5.10
C PRO A 56 -3.16 1.67 6.01
N TYR A 57 -2.33 2.70 5.93
CA TYR A 57 -1.11 2.88 6.71
C TYR A 57 -1.13 4.21 7.43
N ASN A 58 -0.77 4.17 8.72
CA ASN A 58 -0.40 5.35 9.47
C ASN A 58 1.04 5.73 9.12
N MET A 59 1.21 6.96 8.68
CA MET A 59 2.50 7.50 8.25
C MET A 59 2.99 8.52 9.27
N VAL A 60 4.22 8.33 9.74
CA VAL A 60 4.93 9.34 10.55
C VAL A 60 6.27 9.65 9.91
N ASN A 61 6.67 10.91 9.92
CA ASN A 61 7.87 11.38 9.22
C ASN A 61 8.71 12.28 10.12
N SER A 62 10.02 12.27 9.90
CA SER A 62 11.01 13.12 10.58
C SER A 62 11.93 13.76 9.54
N GLY A 63 12.15 15.08 9.64
CA GLY A 63 13.05 15.81 8.74
C GLY A 63 12.55 15.97 7.29
N MET A 64 11.24 15.84 7.05
CA MET A 64 10.60 16.08 5.74
C MET A 64 9.13 16.49 5.94
N THR A 65 8.40 16.80 4.87
CA THR A 65 6.93 17.05 4.91
C THR A 65 6.12 15.79 4.62
N CYS A 66 4.82 15.81 4.93
CA CYS A 66 3.91 14.72 4.59
C CYS A 66 3.74 14.52 3.08
N LEU A 67 3.78 15.59 2.29
CA LEU A 67 3.74 15.51 0.83
C LEU A 67 4.99 14.82 0.27
N GLN A 68 6.16 15.14 0.81
CA GLN A 68 7.41 14.46 0.44
C GLN A 68 7.35 12.98 0.84
N THR A 69 6.84 12.69 2.03
CA THR A 69 6.68 11.32 2.55
C THR A 69 5.80 10.47 1.63
N SER A 70 4.60 10.96 1.26
CA SER A 70 3.70 10.23 0.37
C SER A 70 4.27 10.07 -1.04
N THR A 71 4.99 11.08 -1.53
CA THR A 71 5.67 11.03 -2.83
C THR A 71 6.75 9.94 -2.85
N TYR A 72 7.67 9.94 -1.86
CA TYR A 72 8.71 8.91 -1.77
C TYR A 72 8.11 7.52 -1.58
N PHE A 73 7.11 7.38 -0.71
CA PHE A 73 6.48 6.08 -0.46
C PHE A 73 5.85 5.52 -1.74
N THR A 74 5.11 6.34 -2.49
CA THR A 74 4.53 5.96 -3.80
C THR A 74 5.62 5.55 -4.80
N GLN A 75 6.71 6.31 -4.88
CA GLN A 75 7.85 5.99 -5.75
C GLN A 75 8.52 4.66 -5.36
N PHE A 76 8.68 4.39 -4.07
CA PHE A 76 9.33 3.17 -3.60
C PHE A 76 8.46 1.94 -3.86
N LEU A 77 7.14 2.05 -3.66
CA LEU A 77 6.17 1.01 -4.03
C LEU A 77 6.24 0.73 -5.53
N ALA A 78 6.16 1.78 -6.37
CA ALA A 78 6.21 1.65 -7.83
C ALA A 78 7.54 1.06 -8.33
N ALA A 79 8.67 1.44 -7.72
CA ALA A 79 9.98 0.93 -8.09
C ALA A 79 10.29 -0.45 -7.49
N THR A 80 9.48 -0.93 -6.55
CA THR A 80 9.71 -2.16 -5.74
C THR A 80 11.04 -2.19 -4.98
N ARG A 81 11.70 -1.03 -4.85
CA ARG A 81 13.02 -0.86 -4.22
C ARG A 81 13.16 0.55 -3.68
N VAL A 82 14.00 0.71 -2.66
CA VAL A 82 14.46 2.03 -2.24
C VAL A 82 15.63 2.46 -3.12
N PRO A 83 15.76 3.76 -3.47
CA PRO A 83 16.89 4.26 -4.24
C PRO A 83 18.17 4.25 -3.41
N SER A 84 19.32 4.42 -4.07
CA SER A 84 20.62 4.53 -3.41
C SER A 84 20.61 5.64 -2.35
N GLY A 85 21.19 5.35 -1.18
CA GLY A 85 21.17 6.26 -0.05
C GLY A 85 19.91 6.16 0.82
N TRP A 86 19.01 5.21 0.54
CA TRP A 86 17.91 4.86 1.43
C TRP A 86 18.03 3.42 1.91
N THR A 87 17.47 3.17 3.08
CA THR A 87 17.29 1.83 3.63
C THR A 87 15.87 1.67 4.12
N VAL A 88 15.33 0.46 4.03
CA VAL A 88 14.05 0.08 4.64
C VAL A 88 14.27 -1.07 5.61
N LYS A 89 13.70 -0.96 6.82
CA LYS A 89 13.76 -2.01 7.85
C LYS A 89 12.36 -2.29 8.39
N LEU A 90 12.05 -3.56 8.57
CA LEU A 90 10.90 -3.98 9.36
C LEU A 90 11.28 -3.96 10.84
N LEU A 91 10.53 -3.20 11.63
CA LEU A 91 10.69 -3.07 13.07
C LEU A 91 9.57 -3.84 13.79
N SER A 92 9.66 -3.92 15.12
CA SER A 92 8.59 -4.46 15.96
C SER A 92 7.26 -3.71 15.73
N GLY A 93 6.15 -4.41 15.95
CA GLY A 93 4.81 -3.85 15.77
C GLY A 93 4.44 -3.56 14.32
N GLN A 94 4.97 -4.34 13.36
CA GLN A 94 4.67 -4.21 11.93
C GLN A 94 5.07 -2.84 11.34
N ARG A 95 6.02 -2.13 11.96
CA ARG A 95 6.41 -0.80 11.49
C ARG A 95 7.53 -0.89 10.47
N ARG A 96 7.32 -0.38 9.26
CA ARG A 96 8.38 -0.29 8.25
C ARG A 96 9.00 1.10 8.31
N ARG A 97 10.30 1.19 8.61
CA ARG A 97 11.03 2.47 8.67
C ARG A 97 11.92 2.62 7.45
N PHE A 98 11.77 3.74 6.76
CA PHE A 98 12.59 4.19 5.66
C PHE A 98 13.52 5.27 6.16
N THR A 99 14.83 5.08 6.05
CA THR A 99 15.83 6.04 6.55
C THR A 99 16.76 6.42 5.42
N LYS A 100 16.91 7.73 5.21
CA LYS A 100 17.92 8.28 4.30
C LYS A 100 19.28 8.28 5.02
N LEU A 101 20.27 7.70 4.37
CA LEU A 101 21.63 7.61 4.89
C LEU A 101 22.35 8.95 4.74
N HIS A 102 23.35 9.18 5.60
CA HIS A 102 24.26 10.33 5.56
C HIS A 102 23.57 11.71 5.64
N THR A 103 22.43 11.81 6.31
CA THR A 103 21.75 13.09 6.58
C THR A 103 21.87 13.49 8.05
N ASN A 104 22.15 14.76 8.31
CA ASN A 104 22.06 15.36 9.64
C ASN A 104 21.25 16.68 9.55
N PRO A 105 20.06 16.80 10.16
CA PRO A 105 19.39 15.79 10.97
C PRO A 105 18.93 14.57 10.16
N THR A 106 18.59 13.47 10.85
CA THR A 106 18.08 12.25 10.22
C THR A 106 16.78 12.51 9.49
N VAL A 107 16.74 12.10 8.23
CA VAL A 107 15.54 12.15 7.37
C VAL A 107 14.97 10.74 7.27
N ASP A 108 13.77 10.55 7.83
CA ASP A 108 13.11 9.24 7.84
C ASP A 108 11.59 9.35 7.75
N PHE A 109 10.95 8.24 7.39
CA PHE A 109 9.52 8.06 7.60
C PHE A 109 9.20 6.60 7.93
N GLN A 110 8.06 6.40 8.57
CA GLN A 110 7.60 5.10 9.02
C GLN A 110 6.18 4.87 8.53
N ALA A 111 5.96 3.69 7.97
CA ALA A 111 4.66 3.18 7.56
C ALA A 111 4.29 2.03 8.50
N THR A 112 3.27 2.25 9.33
CA THR A 112 2.69 1.18 10.15
C THR A 112 1.33 0.85 9.57
N PRO A 113 1.05 -0.42 9.21
CA PRO A 113 -0.30 -0.83 8.88
C PRO A 113 -1.23 -0.37 10.00
N VAL A 114 -2.38 0.18 9.64
CA VAL A 114 -3.42 0.38 10.64
C VAL A 114 -3.86 -1.03 11.05
N SER A 115 -3.37 -1.53 12.18
CA SER A 115 -3.88 -2.76 12.76
C SER A 115 -5.38 -2.57 13.00
N GLU A 116 -6.18 -3.27 12.20
CA GLU A 116 -7.63 -3.25 12.19
C GLU A 116 -8.20 -3.84 13.48
N LEU A 117 -8.23 -3.04 14.56
CA LEU A 117 -9.23 -3.23 15.61
C LEU A 117 -10.50 -2.42 15.34
N THR A 118 -10.57 -1.59 14.28
CA THR A 118 -11.72 -0.70 14.06
C THR A 118 -12.12 -0.41 12.61
N LEU A 119 -11.59 -1.12 11.62
CA LEU A 119 -12.21 -1.24 10.30
C LEU A 119 -12.16 -2.71 9.96
N THR A 120 -13.29 -3.30 9.57
CA THR A 120 -13.43 -4.72 9.21
C THR A 120 -12.14 -5.26 8.64
N ALA A 121 -11.54 -6.24 9.35
CA ALA A 121 -10.51 -7.12 8.82
C ALA A 121 -10.71 -7.19 7.31
N SER A 122 -9.73 -6.82 6.49
CA SER A 122 -9.77 -7.22 5.08
C SER A 122 -9.97 -8.73 5.11
N SER A 123 -11.21 -9.19 5.00
CA SER A 123 -11.51 -10.54 5.36
C SER A 123 -10.82 -11.35 4.29
N LEU A 124 -9.97 -12.28 4.71
CA LEU A 124 -9.50 -13.31 3.80
C LEU A 124 -10.70 -13.96 3.08
N THR A 125 -11.87 -13.94 3.71
CA THR A 125 -13.17 -14.21 3.10
C THR A 125 -13.55 -13.16 2.06
N CYS A 126 -13.79 -13.60 0.84
CA CYS A 126 -14.30 -12.79 -0.24
C CYS A 126 -15.72 -12.27 0.07
N ALA A 127 -15.97 -10.99 -0.25
CA ALA A 127 -17.22 -10.29 0.10
C ALA A 127 -18.49 -10.86 -0.58
N GLY A 128 -18.34 -11.71 -1.60
CA GLY A 128 -19.44 -12.37 -2.30
C GLY A 128 -19.43 -13.88 -2.09
N THR A 129 -20.56 -14.50 -2.42
CA THR A 129 -20.68 -15.97 -2.47
C THR A 129 -20.50 -16.49 -3.88
N PHE A 130 -19.82 -17.61 -4.01
CA PHE A 130 -19.74 -18.40 -5.23
C PHE A 130 -20.91 -19.39 -5.27
N HIS A 131 -21.62 -19.48 -6.38
CA HIS A 131 -22.74 -20.42 -6.52
C HIS A 131 -22.30 -21.64 -7.31
N VAL A 132 -22.25 -22.79 -6.65
CA VAL A 132 -22.12 -24.08 -7.31
C VAL A 132 -23.52 -24.50 -7.76
N LEU A 133 -23.70 -24.63 -9.07
CA LEU A 133 -25.03 -24.81 -9.68
C LEU A 133 -25.53 -26.26 -9.58
N HIS A 134 -24.62 -27.22 -9.51
CA HIS A 134 -24.93 -28.65 -9.51
C HIS A 134 -24.25 -29.35 -8.33
N ASN A 135 -24.61 -30.62 -8.09
CA ASN A 135 -23.90 -31.44 -7.11
C ASN A 135 -22.61 -31.93 -7.76
N ASP A 136 -21.55 -31.14 -7.63
CA ASP A 136 -20.29 -31.36 -8.32
C ASP A 136 -19.24 -32.05 -7.44
N ASN A 137 -18.17 -32.48 -8.10
CA ASN A 137 -16.99 -33.00 -7.45
C ASN A 137 -15.72 -32.62 -8.19
N ILE A 138 -14.66 -32.40 -7.42
CA ILE A 138 -13.28 -32.24 -7.93
C ILE A 138 -12.49 -33.40 -7.36
N GLY A 139 -12.33 -34.47 -8.15
CA GLY A 139 -11.84 -35.76 -7.70
C GLY A 139 -12.71 -36.32 -6.57
N ALA A 140 -12.10 -36.56 -5.41
CA ALA A 140 -12.77 -37.03 -4.20
C ALA A 140 -13.50 -35.91 -3.42
N MET A 141 -13.25 -34.63 -3.72
CA MET A 141 -13.88 -33.51 -3.03
C MET A 141 -15.32 -33.35 -3.49
N LYS A 142 -16.27 -33.47 -2.55
CA LYS A 142 -17.69 -33.25 -2.80
C LYS A 142 -18.09 -31.80 -2.56
N LEU A 143 -18.72 -31.22 -3.57
CA LEU A 143 -19.19 -29.83 -3.60
C LEU A 143 -20.68 -29.82 -3.99
N PRO A 144 -21.60 -30.10 -3.03
CA PRO A 144 -23.03 -30.01 -3.28
C PRO A 144 -23.44 -28.63 -3.79
N ALA A 145 -24.52 -28.58 -4.57
CA ALA A 145 -25.09 -27.33 -5.06
C ALA A 145 -25.39 -26.37 -3.91
N GLY A 146 -25.15 -25.08 -4.15
CA GLY A 146 -25.42 -24.01 -3.20
C GLY A 146 -24.36 -22.92 -3.20
N SER A 147 -24.52 -22.00 -2.24
CA SER A 147 -23.62 -20.86 -2.06
C SER A 147 -22.40 -21.24 -1.24
N TYR A 148 -21.24 -20.77 -1.64
CA TYR A 148 -19.96 -20.97 -0.97
C TYR A 148 -19.29 -19.63 -0.68
N THR A 149 -18.67 -19.51 0.48
CA THR A 149 -17.67 -18.48 0.72
C THR A 149 -16.32 -18.97 0.22
N ILE A 150 -15.57 -18.06 -0.41
CA ILE A 150 -14.17 -18.28 -0.75
C ILE A 150 -13.33 -17.54 0.28
N LYS A 151 -12.33 -18.21 0.86
CA LYS A 151 -11.40 -17.62 1.81
C LYS A 151 -9.97 -17.80 1.34
N LEU A 152 -9.25 -16.69 1.11
CA LEU A 152 -7.83 -16.71 0.83
C LEU A 152 -7.05 -17.25 2.05
N ALA A 153 -5.97 -17.99 1.83
CA ALA A 153 -5.15 -18.51 2.92
C ALA A 153 -4.25 -17.43 3.53
N SER A 154 -3.85 -16.44 2.73
CA SER A 154 -3.05 -15.29 3.14
C SER A 154 -3.30 -14.08 2.22
N HIS A 155 -3.06 -12.87 2.73
CA HIS A 155 -3.01 -11.66 1.92
C HIS A 155 -1.72 -11.55 1.08
N ASP A 156 -0.69 -12.32 1.43
CA ASP A 156 0.65 -12.20 0.87
C ASP A 156 0.90 -13.13 -0.34
N THR A 157 -0.12 -13.83 -0.82
CA THR A 157 0.01 -14.75 -1.96
C THR A 157 0.15 -13.98 -3.28
N PRO A 158 1.27 -14.12 -4.02
CA PRO A 158 1.45 -13.48 -5.33
C PRO A 158 0.34 -13.81 -6.32
N GLY A 159 -0.33 -12.77 -6.82
CA GLY A 159 -1.32 -12.87 -7.89
C GLY A 159 -2.68 -13.43 -7.48
N LEU A 160 -2.82 -13.97 -6.26
CA LEU A 160 -4.08 -14.52 -5.79
C LEU A 160 -4.91 -13.46 -5.06
N ASN A 161 -6.10 -13.21 -5.56
CA ASN A 161 -7.12 -12.37 -4.95
C ASN A 161 -8.48 -13.04 -5.14
N CYS A 162 -9.55 -12.46 -4.58
CA CYS A 162 -10.89 -13.04 -4.66
C CYS A 162 -11.38 -13.30 -6.09
N LYS A 163 -11.08 -12.41 -7.04
CA LYS A 163 -11.47 -12.62 -8.43
C LYS A 163 -10.72 -13.79 -9.05
N VAL A 164 -9.42 -13.88 -8.79
CA VAL A 164 -8.58 -15.00 -9.28
C VAL A 164 -9.02 -16.30 -8.63
N ALA A 165 -9.19 -16.34 -7.31
CA ALA A 165 -9.66 -17.53 -6.59
C ALA A 165 -11.03 -18.02 -7.09
N SER A 166 -11.99 -17.11 -7.34
CA SER A 166 -13.26 -17.47 -7.97
C SER A 166 -13.10 -18.06 -9.36
N ASN A 167 -12.27 -17.44 -10.21
CA ASN A 167 -12.02 -17.93 -11.57
C ASN A 167 -11.37 -19.32 -11.58
N GLU A 168 -10.37 -19.54 -10.73
CA GLU A 168 -9.71 -20.84 -10.56
C GLU A 168 -10.70 -21.89 -10.04
N PHE A 169 -11.55 -21.51 -9.08
CA PHE A 169 -12.57 -22.42 -8.57
C PHE A 169 -13.60 -22.82 -9.64
N THR A 170 -14.05 -21.88 -10.48
CA THR A 170 -14.84 -22.21 -11.68
C THR A 170 -14.11 -23.18 -12.58
N TYR A 171 -12.84 -22.90 -12.91
CA TYR A 171 -12.06 -23.74 -13.81
C TYR A 171 -11.94 -25.17 -13.28
N PHE A 172 -11.67 -25.36 -11.98
CA PHE A 172 -11.53 -26.68 -11.37
C PHE A 172 -12.84 -27.47 -11.39
N LEU A 173 -13.98 -26.81 -11.16
CA LEU A 173 -15.31 -27.43 -11.27
C LEU A 173 -15.58 -27.90 -12.71
N ASP A 174 -15.28 -27.06 -13.69
CA ASP A 174 -15.62 -27.30 -15.09
C ASP A 174 -14.69 -28.32 -15.78
N ASN A 175 -13.40 -28.33 -15.42
CA ASN A 175 -12.37 -29.05 -16.20
C ASN A 175 -11.68 -30.18 -15.42
N ASP A 176 -11.63 -30.10 -14.09
CA ASP A 176 -10.79 -30.99 -13.27
C ASP A 176 -11.62 -31.91 -12.36
N TRP A 177 -12.78 -32.36 -12.83
CA TRP A 177 -13.66 -33.27 -12.09
C TRP A 177 -12.98 -34.58 -11.64
N ARG A 178 -11.89 -34.98 -12.30
CA ARG A 178 -11.04 -36.13 -11.91
C ARG A 178 -10.09 -35.84 -10.74
N GLY A 179 -9.94 -34.57 -10.35
CA GLY A 179 -9.06 -34.11 -9.27
C GLY A 179 -7.60 -33.91 -9.69
N VAL A 180 -7.33 -33.83 -10.99
CA VAL A 180 -5.98 -33.56 -11.52
C VAL A 180 -5.90 -32.08 -11.87
N LEU A 181 -5.54 -31.27 -10.88
CA LEU A 181 -5.47 -29.82 -11.06
C LEU A 181 -4.29 -29.41 -11.97
N PRO A 182 -4.42 -28.31 -12.73
CA PRO A 182 -3.33 -27.77 -13.51
C PRO A 182 -2.18 -27.37 -12.59
N ARG A 183 -0.94 -27.64 -13.00
CA ARG A 183 0.23 -27.15 -12.27
C ARG A 183 0.17 -25.62 -12.16
N PRO A 184 0.52 -25.02 -11.01
CA PRO A 184 1.11 -25.64 -9.82
C PRO A 184 0.09 -26.10 -8.75
N TRP A 185 -1.21 -26.07 -9.05
CA TRP A 185 -2.26 -26.31 -8.07
C TRP A 185 -2.30 -27.74 -7.54
N LYS A 186 -2.62 -27.80 -6.25
CA LYS A 186 -2.87 -28.99 -5.45
C LYS A 186 -4.12 -28.74 -4.62
N MET A 187 -4.79 -29.80 -4.20
CA MET A 187 -5.94 -29.70 -3.29
C MET A 187 -5.74 -30.47 -2.00
N ASN A 188 -6.41 -30.01 -0.95
CA ASN A 188 -6.70 -30.77 0.24
C ASN A 188 -8.22 -31.01 0.30
N VAL A 189 -8.61 -32.27 0.13
CA VAL A 189 -10.01 -32.69 0.07
C VAL A 189 -10.75 -32.42 1.38
N GLY A 190 -10.14 -32.76 2.52
CA GLY A 190 -10.78 -32.61 3.84
C GLY A 190 -10.95 -31.15 4.25
N ALA A 191 -9.97 -30.31 3.93
CA ALA A 191 -10.03 -28.87 4.22
C ALA A 191 -10.78 -28.05 3.15
N LYS A 192 -11.24 -28.70 2.06
CA LYS A 192 -11.82 -28.05 0.88
C LYS A 192 -10.98 -26.85 0.41
N SER A 193 -9.68 -27.07 0.28
CA SER A 193 -8.72 -26.02 -0.08
C SER A 193 -7.86 -26.36 -1.28
N PHE A 194 -7.41 -25.32 -1.96
CA PHE A 194 -6.59 -25.33 -3.17
C PHE A 194 -5.36 -24.46 -2.91
N TYR A 195 -4.18 -24.95 -3.27
CA TYR A 195 -2.92 -24.27 -3.00
C TYR A 195 -1.85 -24.63 -4.03
N MET A 196 -0.83 -23.79 -4.16
CA MET A 196 0.25 -24.00 -5.12
C MET A 196 1.50 -24.59 -4.46
N ASN A 197 2.29 -23.75 -3.78
CA ASN A 197 3.55 -24.19 -3.17
C ASN A 197 3.34 -24.71 -1.75
N THR A 198 2.64 -23.94 -0.92
CA THR A 198 2.36 -24.24 0.49
C THR A 198 0.88 -24.00 0.79
N PRO A 199 0.33 -24.57 1.88
CA PRO A 199 -1.08 -24.33 2.24
C PRO A 199 -1.46 -22.86 2.51
N SER A 200 -0.47 -21.98 2.72
CA SER A 200 -0.67 -20.53 2.88
C SER A 200 -0.73 -19.78 1.54
N ASP A 201 -0.46 -20.47 0.43
CA ASP A 201 -0.33 -19.97 -0.94
C ASP A 201 -1.51 -20.44 -1.79
N GLY A 202 -2.73 -20.04 -1.39
CA GLY A 202 -3.96 -20.66 -1.87
C GLY A 202 -5.25 -20.08 -1.28
N PHE A 203 -6.36 -20.80 -1.46
CA PHE A 203 -7.68 -20.45 -0.94
C PHE A 203 -8.47 -21.70 -0.53
N SER A 204 -9.51 -21.52 0.27
CA SER A 204 -10.47 -22.55 0.65
C SER A 204 -11.91 -22.14 0.35
N VAL A 205 -12.79 -23.12 0.29
CA VAL A 205 -14.22 -22.92 0.07
C VAL A 205 -15.03 -23.56 1.19
N ALA A 206 -16.03 -22.84 1.69
CA ALA A 206 -16.95 -23.33 2.70
C ALA A 206 -18.38 -23.05 2.26
N ARG A 207 -19.28 -24.04 2.42
CA ARG A 207 -20.69 -23.85 2.07
C ARG A 207 -21.32 -22.87 3.06
N VAL A 208 -22.16 -21.98 2.58
CA VAL A 208 -22.92 -21.04 3.42
C VAL A 208 -24.11 -21.77 4.03
N GLY A 209 -24.31 -21.62 5.34
CA GLY A 209 -25.45 -22.18 6.07
C GLY A 209 -25.40 -23.70 6.25
N SER A 210 -24.20 -24.29 6.27
CA SER A 210 -23.96 -25.70 6.62
C SER A 210 -23.56 -25.88 8.08
#